data_AF-A0A8J5MJB9-F1
#
_entry.id   AF-A0A8J5MJB9-F1
#
_cell.length_a   1.000
_cell.length_b   1.000
_cell.length_c   1.000
_cell.angle_alpha   90.00
_cell.angle_beta   90.00
_cell.angle_gamma   90.00
#
_symmetry.space_group_name_H-M   'P 1'
#
loop_
_entity.id
_entity.type
_entity.pdbx_description
1 polymer ?
#
loop_
_entity_poly.entity_id
_entity_poly.type
_entity_poly.pdbx_seq_one_letter_code
_entity_poly.pdbx_strand_id
1 'polypeptide(L)'
;MSKKQREKVEDEVRYHKAAQMGMAAQETSPDSSMYEPPTPTSSDIYTPYYGSEIASFPSTGYSYTPQTTTPTIPFEINPDYVVDSTTFDPRQTSLDPLPDSGAMSPVVSSDPAQLAEILARWVADAHLRTCLYSSEHIADVMRKQALDISKAHEELWFDCAQKLTSVIQQIIEFAKAVPGFRKFSQDDQIVLLKAGSFELAVLRMTRYYDVNQNCVVYGDTLLPMEAFLTTETVEMKLVNNVFEFAKTIAELKLTDTELGLYSALVLLQADRPGLRGTEEIAKLNEAVGRSLCLELDKTHRYPVKGDITVYAFLLAKMPALRELSMLHQEALSKFKRAAPHLQFSDLHKEIFNVDS
;
A
#
# COMPACT_ATOMS: atom_id res chain seq x y z
N MET A 1 8.21 36.46 43.24
CA MET A 1 7.02 36.42 44.12
C MET A 1 7.47 36.08 45.54
N SER A 2 6.99 36.81 46.54
CA SER A 2 7.29 36.52 47.94
C SER A 2 6.71 35.15 48.34
N LYS A 3 7.32 34.45 49.30
CA LYS A 3 6.83 33.16 49.82
C LYS A 3 5.35 33.23 50.22
N LYS A 4 4.95 34.35 50.82
CA LYS A 4 3.57 34.64 51.22
C LYS A 4 2.60 34.81 50.04
N GLN A 5 3.09 35.23 48.87
CA GLN A 5 2.27 35.33 47.65
C GLN A 5 2.11 33.97 46.98
N ARG A 6 3.14 33.11 47.02
CA ARG A 6 3.02 31.74 46.49
C ARG A 6 2.02 30.91 47.28
N GLU A 7 2.08 30.98 48.61
CA GLU A 7 1.15 30.27 49.49
C GLU A 7 -0.30 30.73 49.31
N LYS A 8 -0.53 32.04 49.13
CA LYS A 8 -1.88 32.58 48.84
C LYS A 8 -2.45 32.06 47.51
N VAL A 9 -1.61 31.96 46.47
CA VAL A 9 -2.04 31.43 45.16
C VAL A 9 -2.34 29.94 45.25
N GLU A 10 -1.53 29.18 46.00
CA GLU A 10 -1.77 27.75 46.21
C GLU A 10 -3.07 27.48 46.97
N ASP A 11 -3.41 28.30 47.96
CA ASP A 11 -4.68 28.21 48.68
C ASP A 11 -5.89 28.58 47.81
N GLU A 12 -5.79 29.62 46.96
CA GLU A 12 -6.86 29.99 46.02
C GLU A 12 -7.13 28.90 44.98
N VAL A 13 -6.07 28.26 44.46
CA VAL A 13 -6.18 27.12 43.52
C VAL A 13 -6.82 25.92 44.20
N ARG A 14 -6.44 25.63 45.45
CA ARG A 14 -7.01 24.51 46.21
C ARG A 14 -8.49 24.73 46.53
N TYR A 15 -8.89 25.97 46.83
CA TYR A 15 -10.28 26.34 47.05
C TYR A 15 -11.13 26.20 45.77
N HIS A 16 -10.64 26.67 44.62
CA HIS A 16 -11.36 26.53 43.35
C HIS A 16 -11.51 25.07 42.91
N LYS A 17 -10.48 24.25 43.10
CA LYS A 17 -10.53 22.82 42.79
C LYS A 17 -11.56 22.06 43.65
N ALA A 18 -11.68 22.43 44.93
CA ALA A 18 -12.68 21.85 45.83
C ALA A 18 -14.11 22.28 45.46
N ALA A 19 -14.31 23.54 45.07
CA ALA A 19 -15.62 24.03 44.61
C ALA A 19 -16.08 23.32 43.31
N GLN A 20 -15.14 23.04 42.40
CA GLN A 20 -15.44 22.37 41.13
C GLN A 20 -15.80 20.88 41.32
N MET A 21 -15.23 20.21 42.33
CA MET A 21 -15.61 18.85 42.71
C MET A 21 -16.93 18.77 43.49
N GLY A 22 -17.29 19.83 44.23
CA GLY A 22 -18.56 19.89 44.97
C GLY A 22 -19.80 20.02 44.09
N MET A 23 -19.70 20.65 42.91
CA MET A 23 -20.83 20.79 41.99
C MET A 23 -21.14 19.53 41.18
N ALA A 24 -20.20 18.60 41.03
CA ALA A 24 -20.41 17.34 40.31
C ALA A 24 -21.20 16.27 41.11
N ALA A 25 -21.42 16.49 42.41
CA ALA A 25 -22.07 15.54 43.31
C ALA A 25 -23.56 15.82 43.58
N GLN A 26 -24.16 16.81 42.91
CA GLN A 26 -25.52 17.30 43.24
C GLN A 26 -26.57 17.16 42.11
N GLU A 27 -26.28 16.41 41.05
CA GLU A 27 -27.29 15.97 40.07
C GLU A 27 -27.51 14.45 40.12
N THR A 28 -28.15 13.95 41.18
CA THR A 28 -29.01 12.75 41.05
C THR A 28 -30.20 12.91 42.01
N SER A 29 -31.40 13.06 41.44
CA SER A 29 -32.67 12.91 42.17
C SER A 29 -33.22 11.49 41.99
N PRO A 30 -34.05 10.98 42.93
CA PRO A 30 -34.32 9.55 43.08
C PRO A 30 -35.64 9.14 42.43
N ASP A 31 -35.74 7.89 41.94
CA ASP A 31 -36.98 7.13 42.10
C ASP A 31 -36.78 5.60 42.05
N SER A 32 -37.66 4.96 42.79
CA SER A 32 -37.73 3.57 43.24
C SER A 32 -38.40 2.65 42.21
N SER A 33 -37.97 1.39 42.13
CA SER A 33 -38.89 0.25 42.28
C SER A 33 -38.13 -1.08 42.33
N MET A 34 -38.48 -1.88 43.33
CA MET A 34 -38.05 -3.25 43.56
C MET A 34 -38.48 -4.21 42.44
N TYR A 35 -37.66 -5.23 42.15
CA TYR A 35 -38.03 -6.65 42.20
C TYR A 35 -36.82 -7.56 41.92
N GLU A 36 -36.64 -8.59 42.73
CA GLU A 36 -35.79 -9.79 42.52
C GLU A 36 -36.62 -11.01 43.02
N PRO A 37 -36.26 -12.27 42.73
CA PRO A 37 -35.77 -12.90 41.48
C PRO A 37 -36.66 -14.17 41.19
N PRO A 38 -36.30 -15.26 40.45
CA PRO A 38 -35.11 -16.10 40.62
C PRO A 38 -34.44 -16.64 39.32
N THR A 39 -33.21 -17.15 39.44
CA THR A 39 -32.51 -18.01 38.47
C THR A 39 -33.07 -19.44 38.50
N PRO A 40 -32.87 -20.25 37.43
CA PRO A 40 -31.76 -21.21 37.46
C PRO A 40 -31.09 -21.54 36.10
N THR A 41 -30.03 -22.32 36.25
CA THR A 41 -29.01 -22.92 35.39
C THR A 41 -29.42 -23.80 34.20
N SER A 42 -28.57 -23.76 33.15
CA SER A 42 -28.00 -24.84 32.30
C SER A 42 -28.86 -26.07 31.93
N SER A 43 -28.94 -26.40 30.63
CA SER A 43 -28.43 -27.69 30.07
C SER A 43 -28.64 -27.83 28.56
N ASP A 44 -27.71 -28.59 27.98
CA ASP A 44 -27.55 -29.02 26.59
C ASP A 44 -28.77 -29.71 25.96
N ILE A 45 -29.00 -29.46 24.67
CA ILE A 45 -29.59 -30.45 23.76
C ILE A 45 -28.80 -30.42 22.44
N TYR A 46 -28.00 -31.45 22.24
CA TYR A 46 -27.47 -31.86 20.94
C TYR A 46 -27.84 -33.32 20.71
N THR A 47 -27.76 -33.72 19.45
CA THR A 47 -27.90 -35.07 18.85
C THR A 47 -29.23 -35.31 18.09
N PRO A 48 -29.25 -36.25 17.11
CA PRO A 48 -28.80 -36.02 15.73
C PRO A 48 -29.80 -36.63 14.71
N TYR A 49 -29.54 -36.53 13.40
CA TYR A 49 -29.60 -37.66 12.41
C TYR A 49 -29.69 -37.17 10.94
N TYR A 50 -28.72 -37.66 10.16
CA TYR A 50 -28.79 -38.30 8.83
C TYR A 50 -29.35 -37.64 7.55
N GLY A 51 -28.59 -37.89 6.47
CA GLY A 51 -29.08 -38.17 5.12
C GLY A 51 -28.87 -37.01 4.14
N SER A 52 -27.77 -36.96 3.37
CA SER A 52 -27.53 -37.68 2.11
C SER A 52 -28.62 -37.47 1.05
N GLU A 53 -28.28 -36.75 -0.03
CA GLU A 53 -28.50 -37.08 -1.46
C GLU A 53 -27.94 -35.91 -2.31
N ILE A 54 -26.86 -36.10 -3.06
CA ILE A 54 -26.79 -36.54 -4.47
C ILE A 54 -27.73 -35.75 -5.38
N ALA A 55 -27.15 -34.90 -6.23
CA ALA A 55 -27.66 -34.61 -7.55
C ALA A 55 -26.49 -34.35 -8.51
N SER A 56 -26.45 -35.17 -9.56
CA SER A 56 -25.43 -35.24 -10.58
C SER A 56 -25.96 -34.68 -11.91
N PHE A 57 -25.02 -34.20 -12.74
CA PHE A 57 -25.05 -34.02 -14.21
C PHE A 57 -25.78 -32.79 -14.83
N PRO A 58 -25.46 -32.40 -16.09
CA PRO A 58 -24.49 -32.98 -17.04
C PRO A 58 -23.45 -32.04 -17.67
N SER A 59 -22.37 -32.68 -18.14
CA SER A 59 -21.43 -32.21 -19.15
C SER A 59 -22.09 -32.21 -20.54
N THR A 60 -21.87 -31.15 -21.32
CA THR A 60 -22.03 -31.14 -22.78
C THR A 60 -20.77 -30.58 -23.40
N GLY A 61 -20.10 -31.41 -24.20
CA GLY A 61 -18.97 -31.02 -25.02
C GLY A 61 -19.44 -30.49 -26.38
N TYR A 62 -18.71 -29.51 -26.90
CA TYR A 62 -18.63 -29.24 -28.33
C TYR A 62 -17.19 -28.92 -28.69
N SER A 63 -16.63 -29.76 -29.56
CA SER A 63 -15.40 -29.54 -30.29
C SER A 63 -15.69 -28.64 -31.50
N TYR A 64 -14.88 -27.60 -31.71
CA TYR A 64 -14.78 -26.92 -33.00
C TYR A 64 -13.32 -26.46 -33.20
N THR A 65 -12.69 -27.00 -34.24
CA THR A 65 -11.53 -26.39 -34.90
C THR A 65 -12.03 -25.31 -35.87
N PRO A 66 -11.21 -24.29 -36.14
CA PRO A 66 -10.82 -24.11 -37.53
C PRO A 66 -9.33 -23.76 -37.72
N GLN A 67 -8.74 -24.39 -38.73
CA GLN A 67 -7.58 -23.86 -39.45
C GLN A 67 -8.04 -22.71 -40.35
N THR A 68 -7.36 -21.56 -40.28
CA THR A 68 -7.24 -20.65 -41.43
C THR A 68 -5.91 -19.93 -41.39
N THR A 69 -5.33 -19.87 -42.57
CA THR A 69 -4.00 -19.42 -42.98
C THR A 69 -3.94 -17.90 -43.25
N THR A 70 -2.85 -17.25 -42.79
CA THR A 70 -2.14 -16.05 -43.35
C THR A 70 -2.87 -14.69 -43.40
N PRO A 71 -2.18 -13.52 -43.48
CA PRO A 71 -0.72 -13.27 -43.48
C PRO A 71 -0.25 -12.29 -42.38
N THR A 72 1.01 -12.44 -41.97
CA THR A 72 1.80 -11.48 -41.19
C THR A 72 2.10 -10.22 -42.01
N ILE A 73 1.68 -9.05 -41.52
CA ILE A 73 2.11 -7.75 -42.02
C ILE A 73 3.32 -7.32 -41.17
N PRO A 74 4.52 -7.10 -41.73
CA PRO A 74 5.61 -6.47 -41.00
C PRO A 74 5.39 -4.96 -41.00
N PHE A 75 5.28 -4.36 -39.82
CA PHE A 75 5.44 -2.92 -39.66
C PHE A 75 6.94 -2.59 -39.74
N GLU A 76 7.38 -2.08 -40.90
CA GLU A 76 8.66 -1.38 -41.02
C GLU A 76 8.52 0.03 -40.45
N ILE A 77 9.33 0.33 -39.44
CA ILE A 77 9.61 1.70 -38.99
C ILE A 77 10.64 2.25 -39.97
N ASN A 78 10.20 3.11 -40.89
CA ASN A 78 11.10 3.90 -41.73
C ASN A 78 11.26 5.29 -41.10
N PRO A 79 12.47 5.73 -40.74
CA PRO A 79 12.74 7.11 -40.40
C PRO A 79 12.85 7.96 -41.69
N ASP A 80 12.91 9.27 -41.52
CA ASP A 80 13.25 10.29 -42.53
C ASP A 80 12.08 11.00 -43.23
N TYR A 81 11.62 12.04 -42.54
CA TYR A 81 11.05 13.22 -43.19
C TYR A 81 12.15 14.00 -43.92
N VAL A 82 12.04 13.97 -45.25
CA VAL A 82 12.43 14.95 -46.27
C VAL A 82 12.99 16.30 -45.78
N VAL A 83 14.21 16.61 -46.23
CA VAL A 83 14.66 17.99 -46.48
C VAL A 83 15.25 18.05 -47.89
N ASP A 84 14.74 18.98 -48.66
CA ASP A 84 15.00 19.23 -50.07
C ASP A 84 16.37 19.92 -50.27
N SER A 85 17.19 19.44 -51.23
CA SER A 85 18.07 20.28 -52.06
C SER A 85 18.94 19.46 -53.02
N THR A 86 18.74 19.77 -54.29
CA THR A 86 19.52 19.51 -55.50
C THR A 86 21.05 19.49 -55.34
N THR A 87 21.75 18.53 -55.96
CA THR A 87 22.81 18.74 -56.98
C THR A 87 23.44 17.40 -57.43
N PHE A 88 23.76 17.38 -58.72
CA PHE A 88 24.24 16.35 -59.64
C PHE A 88 25.75 16.02 -59.51
N ASP A 89 26.16 14.74 -59.67
CA ASP A 89 27.21 14.22 -60.61
C ASP A 89 27.59 12.74 -60.26
N PRO A 90 27.72 11.79 -61.21
CA PRO A 90 28.05 10.40 -60.94
C PRO A 90 29.52 10.08 -61.25
N ARG A 91 30.29 9.57 -60.28
CA ARG A 91 31.55 8.87 -60.57
C ARG A 91 31.79 7.67 -59.66
N GLN A 92 31.90 6.51 -60.30
CA GLN A 92 32.44 5.27 -59.77
C GLN A 92 33.91 5.45 -59.35
N THR A 93 34.26 4.96 -58.16
CA THR A 93 35.59 4.40 -57.87
C THR A 93 35.45 3.36 -56.75
N SER A 94 35.71 2.11 -57.12
CA SER A 94 35.98 0.96 -56.24
C SER A 94 37.30 1.15 -55.50
N LEU A 95 37.37 0.82 -54.20
CA LEU A 95 38.58 0.39 -53.46
C LEU A 95 38.17 -0.19 -52.07
N ASP A 96 38.33 -1.51 -51.95
CA ASP A 96 38.53 -2.46 -50.82
C ASP A 96 38.04 -2.22 -49.36
N PRO A 97 37.70 -3.32 -48.62
CA PRO A 97 37.04 -3.27 -47.31
C PRO A 97 38.01 -3.24 -46.11
N LEU A 98 37.68 -2.45 -45.09
CA LEU A 98 38.34 -2.45 -43.77
C LEU A 98 37.70 -3.50 -42.83
N PRO A 99 38.47 -4.17 -41.96
CA PRO A 99 37.99 -5.27 -41.14
C PRO A 99 37.25 -4.76 -39.89
N ASP A 100 36.03 -5.29 -39.73
CA ASP A 100 35.35 -5.70 -38.51
C ASP A 100 35.82 -5.05 -37.19
N SER A 101 35.35 -3.82 -36.92
CA SER A 101 35.18 -3.37 -35.53
C SER A 101 33.79 -3.77 -35.11
N GLY A 102 33.70 -4.91 -34.41
CA GLY A 102 32.49 -5.41 -33.79
C GLY A 102 31.86 -4.36 -32.88
N ALA A 103 30.95 -3.58 -33.46
CA ALA A 103 29.97 -2.83 -32.70
C ALA A 103 29.08 -3.88 -32.03
N MET A 104 29.33 -4.14 -30.74
CA MET A 104 28.35 -4.78 -29.89
C MET A 104 27.10 -3.90 -29.91
N SER A 105 26.16 -4.25 -30.80
CA SER A 105 24.77 -3.86 -30.64
C SER A 105 24.34 -4.35 -29.26
N PRO A 106 23.64 -3.54 -28.45
CA PRO A 106 23.14 -4.04 -27.17
C PRO A 106 22.22 -5.21 -27.50
N VAL A 107 22.67 -6.43 -27.19
CA VAL A 107 21.86 -7.63 -27.38
C VAL A 107 20.69 -7.49 -26.43
N VAL A 108 19.55 -7.05 -26.95
CA VAL A 108 18.28 -7.09 -26.22
C VAL A 108 17.96 -8.57 -26.09
N SER A 109 18.29 -9.14 -24.93
CA SER A 109 18.04 -10.54 -24.64
C SER A 109 16.57 -10.85 -24.84
N SER A 110 16.28 -11.84 -25.69
CA SER A 110 14.92 -12.31 -25.95
C SER A 110 14.44 -13.34 -24.92
N ASP A 111 15.29 -13.70 -23.95
CA ASP A 111 14.99 -14.67 -22.91
C ASP A 111 14.04 -14.07 -21.85
N PRO A 112 12.82 -14.62 -21.69
CA PRO A 112 11.86 -14.14 -20.71
C PRO A 112 12.40 -14.10 -19.27
N ALA A 113 13.28 -15.02 -18.90
CA ALA A 113 13.84 -15.08 -17.54
C ALA A 113 14.80 -13.91 -17.28
N GLN A 114 15.65 -13.58 -18.26
CA GLN A 114 16.57 -12.44 -18.16
C GLN A 114 15.81 -11.11 -18.12
N LEU A 115 14.72 -10.98 -18.90
CA LEU A 115 13.86 -9.80 -18.85
C LEU A 115 13.19 -9.66 -17.48
N ALA A 116 12.74 -10.76 -16.88
CA ALA A 116 12.15 -10.75 -15.55
C ALA A 116 13.16 -10.30 -14.48
N GLU A 117 14.43 -10.72 -14.58
CA GLU A 117 15.49 -10.31 -13.67
C GLU A 117 15.86 -8.83 -13.83
N ILE A 118 15.93 -8.32 -15.07
CA ILE A 118 16.17 -6.90 -15.34
C ILE A 118 15.04 -6.05 -14.75
N LEU A 119 13.78 -6.46 -14.96
CA LEU A 119 12.62 -5.80 -14.39
C LEU A 119 12.68 -5.78 -12.86
N ALA A 120 12.99 -6.92 -12.24
CA ALA A 120 13.15 -7.03 -10.78
C ALA A 120 14.20 -6.04 -10.25
N ARG A 121 15.35 -5.96 -10.91
CA ARG A 121 16.44 -5.05 -10.54
C ARG A 121 16.02 -3.58 -10.62
N TRP A 122 15.34 -3.18 -11.70
CA TRP A 122 14.88 -1.81 -11.87
C TRP A 122 13.78 -1.43 -10.87
N VAL A 123 12.84 -2.34 -10.60
CA VAL A 123 11.79 -2.11 -9.60
C VAL A 123 12.38 -2.04 -8.19
N ALA A 124 13.34 -2.90 -7.85
CA ALA A 124 14.04 -2.87 -6.56
C ALA A 124 14.79 -1.54 -6.35
N ASP A 125 15.53 -1.10 -7.36
CA ASP A 125 16.26 0.17 -7.36
C ASP A 125 15.32 1.37 -7.25
N ALA A 126 14.18 1.36 -7.97
CA ALA A 126 13.13 2.36 -7.81
C ALA A 126 12.52 2.36 -6.39
N HIS A 127 12.26 1.19 -5.82
CA HIS A 127 11.72 1.05 -4.48
C HIS A 127 12.67 1.64 -3.43
N LEU A 128 13.94 1.21 -3.45
CA LEU A 128 14.96 1.66 -2.50
C LEU A 128 15.23 3.16 -2.58
N ARG A 129 15.35 3.74 -3.79
CA ARG A 129 15.60 5.18 -3.96
C ARG A 129 14.46 6.06 -3.48
N THR A 130 13.26 5.51 -3.37
CA THR A 130 12.07 6.27 -2.96
C THR A 130 11.65 5.95 -1.54
N CYS A 131 12.34 5.07 -0.81
CA CYS A 131 12.11 4.89 0.62
C CYS A 131 12.50 6.16 1.40
N LEU A 132 11.68 6.56 2.39
CA LEU A 132 11.95 7.78 3.18
C LEU A 132 13.17 7.66 4.08
N TYR A 133 13.48 6.46 4.54
CA TYR A 133 14.57 6.17 5.47
C TYR A 133 15.47 5.06 4.94
N SER A 134 16.77 5.23 5.12
CA SER A 134 17.77 4.18 4.84
C SER A 134 17.58 2.98 5.77
N SER A 135 18.08 1.81 5.36
CA SER A 135 18.05 0.61 6.22
C SER A 135 18.81 0.81 7.53
N GLU A 136 19.90 1.58 7.51
CA GLU A 136 20.69 1.94 8.69
C GLU A 136 19.87 2.76 9.69
N HIS A 137 19.20 3.82 9.22
CA HIS A 137 18.33 4.64 10.08
C HIS A 137 17.23 3.82 10.75
N ILE A 138 16.60 2.93 9.99
CA ILE A 138 15.52 2.08 10.51
C ILE A 138 16.05 1.14 11.59
N ALA A 139 17.17 0.48 11.32
CA ALA A 139 17.81 -0.40 12.30
C ALA A 139 18.22 0.38 13.56
N ASP A 140 18.73 1.59 13.41
CA ASP A 140 19.10 2.46 14.54
C ASP A 140 17.91 2.84 15.42
N VAL A 141 16.76 3.16 14.80
CA VAL A 141 15.54 3.46 15.55
C VAL A 141 14.93 2.22 16.18
N MET A 142 14.90 1.08 15.48
CA MET A 142 14.38 -0.20 16.02
C MET A 142 15.20 -0.73 17.20
N ARG A 143 16.48 -0.35 17.32
CA ARG A 143 17.30 -0.65 18.50
C ARG A 143 16.90 0.15 19.74
N LYS A 144 16.14 1.24 19.58
CA LYS A 144 15.62 2.02 20.71
C LYS A 144 14.40 1.31 21.30
N GLN A 145 14.06 1.67 22.54
CA GLN A 145 12.82 1.22 23.16
C GLN A 145 11.65 2.08 22.67
N ALA A 146 10.49 1.46 22.48
CA ALA A 146 9.25 2.16 22.15
C ALA A 146 8.94 3.25 23.18
N LEU A 147 8.53 4.43 22.69
CA LEU A 147 8.13 5.53 23.54
C LEU A 147 6.61 5.50 23.75
N ASP A 148 6.19 5.66 25.00
CA ASP A 148 4.80 5.96 25.33
C ASP A 148 4.60 7.48 25.15
N ILE A 149 4.03 7.87 24.01
CA ILE A 149 3.74 9.27 23.69
C ILE A 149 2.23 9.45 23.65
N SER A 150 1.71 10.29 24.55
CA SER A 150 0.36 10.83 24.45
C SER A 150 0.42 12.20 23.78
N LYS A 151 0.12 12.24 22.47
CA LYS A 151 -0.19 13.48 21.75
C LYS A 151 -1.69 13.74 21.82
N ALA A 152 -2.11 15.00 21.68
CA ALA A 152 -3.52 15.30 21.44
C ALA A 152 -3.98 14.63 20.13
N HIS A 153 -5.18 14.04 20.15
CA HIS A 153 -5.75 13.27 19.03
C HIS A 153 -5.65 14.00 17.68
N GLU A 154 -6.10 15.25 17.64
CA GLU A 154 -6.12 16.07 16.42
C GLU A 154 -4.71 16.36 15.89
N GLU A 155 -3.74 16.65 16.77
CA GLU A 155 -2.36 16.92 16.40
C GLU A 155 -1.69 15.68 15.79
N LEU A 156 -1.93 14.51 16.38
CA LEU A 156 -1.37 13.26 15.88
C LEU A 156 -1.94 12.90 14.51
N TRP A 157 -3.26 12.99 14.32
CA TRP A 157 -3.89 12.67 13.05
C TRP A 157 -3.47 13.61 11.93
N PHE A 158 -3.33 14.90 12.26
CA PHE A 158 -2.79 15.87 11.33
C PHE A 158 -1.33 15.55 10.94
N ASP A 159 -0.47 15.22 11.91
CA ASP A 159 0.92 14.77 11.67
C ASP A 159 0.97 13.49 10.82
N CYS A 160 0.08 12.51 11.07
CA CYS A 160 -0.07 11.31 10.24
C CYS A 160 -0.43 11.67 8.80
N ALA A 161 -1.38 12.59 8.57
CA ALA A 161 -1.75 13.02 7.23
C ALA A 161 -0.62 13.75 6.49
N GLN A 162 0.17 14.56 7.22
CA GLN A 162 1.37 15.20 6.67
C GLN A 162 2.43 14.17 6.26
N LYS A 163 2.73 13.20 7.12
CA LYS A 163 3.69 12.13 6.80
C LYS A 163 3.20 11.24 5.67
N LEU A 164 1.91 10.91 5.65
CA LEU A 164 1.29 10.18 4.55
C LEU A 164 1.46 10.94 3.23
N THR A 165 1.31 12.27 3.23
CA THR A 165 1.58 13.10 2.05
C THR A 165 3.02 12.91 1.55
N SER A 166 4.01 12.95 2.45
CA SER A 166 5.42 12.71 2.08
C SER A 166 5.65 11.31 1.51
N VAL A 167 4.99 10.29 2.07
CA VAL A 167 5.02 8.92 1.53
C VAL A 167 4.41 8.87 0.13
N ILE A 168 3.28 9.54 -0.11
CA ILE A 168 2.61 9.58 -1.41
C ILE A 168 3.48 10.24 -2.47
N GLN A 169 4.19 11.33 -2.14
CA GLN A 169 5.16 11.94 -3.07
C GLN A 169 6.20 10.91 -3.53
N GLN A 170 6.73 10.12 -2.61
CA GLN A 170 7.67 9.06 -2.95
C GLN A 170 7.03 7.90 -3.73
N ILE A 171 5.76 7.58 -3.48
CA ILE A 171 5.01 6.58 -4.25
C ILE A 171 4.83 7.04 -5.69
N ILE A 172 4.59 8.33 -5.93
CA ILE A 172 4.49 8.90 -7.28
C ILE A 172 5.83 8.76 -8.01
N GLU A 173 6.95 9.07 -7.35
CA GLU A 173 8.28 8.88 -7.93
C GLU A 173 8.61 7.40 -8.17
N PHE A 174 8.18 6.51 -7.27
CA PHE A 174 8.29 5.06 -7.46
C PHE A 174 7.53 4.61 -8.71
N ALA A 175 6.24 4.98 -8.83
CA ALA A 175 5.41 4.63 -9.98
C ALA A 175 6.05 5.10 -11.29
N LYS A 176 6.52 6.35 -11.34
CA LYS A 176 7.23 6.92 -12.49
C LYS A 176 8.53 6.19 -12.84
N ALA A 177 9.16 5.51 -11.89
CA ALA A 177 10.38 4.75 -12.08
C ALA A 177 10.13 3.27 -12.42
N VAL A 178 8.91 2.76 -12.23
CA VAL A 178 8.53 1.42 -12.70
C VAL A 178 8.58 1.37 -14.23
N PRO A 179 9.39 0.47 -14.83
CA PRO A 179 9.52 0.37 -16.28
C PRO A 179 8.17 0.16 -16.97
N GLY A 180 7.85 1.01 -17.93
CA GLY A 180 6.59 0.96 -18.69
C GLY A 180 5.45 1.82 -18.12
N PHE A 181 5.46 2.20 -16.84
CA PHE A 181 4.37 2.98 -16.24
C PHE A 181 4.12 4.32 -16.94
N ARG A 182 5.20 5.06 -17.27
CA ARG A 182 5.10 6.36 -17.97
C ARG A 182 4.55 6.26 -19.40
N LYS A 183 4.44 5.05 -19.97
CA LYS A 183 3.88 4.84 -21.31
C LYS A 183 2.35 4.83 -21.32
N PHE A 184 1.71 4.64 -20.17
CA PHE A 184 0.25 4.73 -20.05
C PHE A 184 -0.23 6.17 -20.25
N SER A 185 -1.50 6.35 -20.56
CA SER A 185 -2.11 7.68 -20.63
C SER A 185 -2.00 8.41 -19.29
N GLN A 186 -1.95 9.74 -19.30
CA GLN A 186 -1.88 10.52 -18.06
C GLN A 186 -3.10 10.25 -17.17
N ASP A 187 -4.28 10.12 -17.76
CA ASP A 187 -5.53 9.76 -17.06
C ASP A 187 -5.39 8.41 -16.34
N ASP A 188 -4.89 7.38 -17.03
CA ASP A 188 -4.70 6.05 -16.43
C ASP A 188 -3.65 6.09 -15.31
N GLN A 189 -2.54 6.83 -15.49
CA GLN A 189 -1.54 7.00 -14.44
C GLN A 189 -2.15 7.63 -13.18
N ILE A 190 -3.00 8.65 -13.35
CA ILE A 190 -3.70 9.31 -12.24
C ILE A 190 -4.68 8.34 -11.56
N VAL A 191 -5.48 7.59 -12.33
CA VAL A 191 -6.43 6.60 -11.78
C VAL A 191 -5.70 5.54 -10.94
N LEU A 192 -4.60 4.98 -11.44
CA LEU A 192 -3.79 3.99 -10.71
C LEU A 192 -3.20 4.58 -9.42
N LEU A 193 -2.68 5.80 -9.46
CA LEU A 193 -2.11 6.47 -8.29
C LEU A 193 -3.17 6.83 -7.25
N LYS A 194 -4.33 7.37 -7.66
CA LYS A 194 -5.42 7.68 -6.74
C LYS A 194 -5.94 6.42 -6.05
N ALA A 195 -6.11 5.33 -6.79
CA ALA A 195 -6.62 4.08 -6.22
C ALA A 195 -5.58 3.32 -5.37
N GLY A 196 -4.30 3.34 -5.76
CA GLY A 196 -3.25 2.53 -5.12
C GLY A 196 -2.40 3.24 -4.07
N SER A 197 -2.46 4.58 -3.96
CA SER A 197 -1.54 5.35 -3.10
C SER A 197 -1.59 4.95 -1.63
N PHE A 198 -2.79 4.79 -1.04
CA PHE A 198 -2.92 4.36 0.35
C PHE A 198 -2.50 2.89 0.53
N GLU A 199 -2.85 2.02 -0.42
CA GLU A 199 -2.44 0.61 -0.43
C GLU A 199 -0.90 0.49 -0.39
N LEU A 200 -0.22 1.26 -1.23
CA LEU A 200 1.24 1.30 -1.28
C LEU A 200 1.85 1.96 -0.03
N ALA A 201 1.17 2.90 0.60
CA ALA A 201 1.62 3.50 1.86
C ALA A 201 1.60 2.47 3.00
N VAL A 202 0.56 1.62 3.07
CA VAL A 202 0.49 0.49 4.01
C VAL A 202 1.60 -0.53 3.71
N LEU A 203 1.86 -0.85 2.44
CA LEU A 203 3.00 -1.72 2.07
C LEU A 203 4.35 -1.15 2.47
N ARG A 204 4.55 0.16 2.33
CA ARG A 204 5.79 0.81 2.78
C ARG A 204 5.94 0.77 4.30
N MET A 205 4.83 0.88 5.03
CA MET A 205 4.83 0.77 6.49
C MET A 205 5.40 -0.57 6.98
N THR A 206 5.24 -1.65 6.22
CA THR A 206 5.73 -2.99 6.62
C THR A 206 7.26 -3.05 6.72
N ARG A 207 7.97 -2.21 5.95
CA ARG A 207 9.43 -2.04 6.04
C ARG A 207 9.87 -1.28 7.29
N TYR A 208 8.97 -0.47 7.86
CA TYR A 208 9.19 0.32 9.06
C TYR A 208 8.63 -0.37 10.32
N TYR A 209 8.11 -1.58 10.20
CA TYR A 209 7.45 -2.31 11.28
C TYR A 209 8.41 -3.28 11.98
N ASP A 210 8.55 -3.15 13.30
CA ASP A 210 9.24 -4.12 14.14
C ASP A 210 8.26 -5.15 14.70
N VAL A 211 8.32 -6.37 14.17
CA VAL A 211 7.46 -7.49 14.59
C VAL A 211 7.67 -7.87 16.05
N ASN A 212 8.89 -7.72 16.58
CA ASN A 212 9.22 -8.14 17.96
C ASN A 212 8.66 -7.16 18.99
N GLN A 213 8.75 -5.87 18.69
CA GLN A 213 8.24 -4.82 19.58
C GLN A 213 6.78 -4.45 19.30
N ASN A 214 6.20 -4.93 18.19
CA ASN A 214 4.87 -4.56 17.72
C ASN A 214 4.72 -3.04 17.55
N CYS A 215 5.75 -2.41 16.97
CA CYS A 215 5.88 -0.96 16.83
C CYS A 215 6.30 -0.55 15.43
N VAL A 216 6.05 0.70 15.06
CA VAL A 216 6.46 1.29 13.78
C VAL A 216 7.50 2.39 13.99
N VAL A 217 8.50 2.44 13.12
CA VAL A 217 9.45 3.55 13.03
C VAL A 217 8.71 4.79 12.53
N TYR A 218 8.67 5.81 13.38
CA TYR A 218 7.97 7.06 13.16
C TYR A 218 8.94 8.23 13.36
N GLY A 219 9.59 8.65 12.27
CA GLY A 219 10.69 9.62 12.32
C GLY A 219 11.90 9.02 13.03
N ASP A 220 12.31 9.63 14.14
CA ASP A 220 13.45 9.19 14.96
C ASP A 220 13.04 8.33 16.17
N THR A 221 11.74 8.04 16.27
CA THR A 221 11.10 7.35 17.39
C THR A 221 10.44 6.05 16.96
N LEU A 222 10.24 5.16 17.91
CA LEU A 222 9.52 3.91 17.71
C LEU A 222 8.20 4.00 18.47
N LEU A 223 7.08 3.86 17.77
CA LEU A 223 5.74 4.05 18.33
C LEU A 223 4.92 2.75 18.28
N PRO A 224 4.29 2.37 19.40
CA PRO A 224 3.38 1.24 19.41
C PRO A 224 2.02 1.61 18.78
N MET A 225 1.20 0.61 18.48
CA MET A 225 -0.14 0.83 17.88
C MET A 225 -1.02 1.74 18.76
N GLU A 226 -0.90 1.59 20.08
CA GLU A 226 -1.65 2.32 21.09
C GLU A 226 -1.45 3.83 20.98
N ALA A 227 -0.29 4.28 20.49
CA ALA A 227 -0.01 5.69 20.28
C ALA A 227 -0.93 6.31 19.21
N PHE A 228 -1.51 5.51 18.31
CA PHE A 228 -2.37 5.96 17.21
C PHE A 228 -3.87 5.76 17.48
N LEU A 229 -4.23 5.09 18.58
CA LEU A 229 -5.62 4.82 18.91
C LEU A 229 -6.36 6.10 19.34
N THR A 230 -7.65 6.13 19.04
CA THR A 230 -8.52 7.28 19.30
C THR A 230 -9.81 6.80 19.93
N THR A 231 -10.72 7.72 20.28
CA THR A 231 -12.07 7.36 20.74
C THR A 231 -13.05 7.14 19.58
N GLU A 232 -12.66 7.43 18.33
CA GLU A 232 -13.53 7.27 17.16
C GLU A 232 -13.40 5.85 16.59
N THR A 233 -14.53 5.17 16.44
CA THR A 233 -14.56 3.72 16.15
C THR A 233 -13.98 3.34 14.80
N VAL A 234 -14.18 4.16 13.76
CA VAL A 234 -13.67 3.91 12.41
C VAL A 234 -12.17 4.15 12.34
N GLU A 235 -11.68 5.21 12.98
CA GLU A 235 -10.25 5.48 13.16
C GLU A 235 -9.55 4.34 13.91
N MET A 236 -10.11 3.87 15.03
CA MET A 236 -9.60 2.71 15.75
C MET A 236 -9.55 1.47 14.86
N LYS A 237 -10.63 1.18 14.11
CA LYS A 237 -10.68 0.04 13.20
C LYS A 237 -9.62 0.15 12.10
N LEU A 238 -9.38 1.35 11.57
CA LEU A 238 -8.34 1.59 10.58
C LEU A 238 -6.96 1.27 11.15
N VAL A 239 -6.63 1.84 12.31
CA VAL A 239 -5.33 1.64 12.96
C VAL A 239 -5.09 0.14 13.22
N ASN A 240 -6.06 -0.55 13.83
CA ASN A 240 -5.94 -1.99 14.10
C ASN A 240 -5.69 -2.78 12.82
N ASN A 241 -6.49 -2.56 11.78
CA ASN A 241 -6.38 -3.32 10.54
C ASN A 241 -5.06 -3.01 9.78
N VAL A 242 -4.58 -1.76 9.81
CA VAL A 242 -3.30 -1.38 9.20
C VAL A 242 -2.14 -2.06 9.93
N PHE A 243 -2.13 -2.04 11.27
CA PHE A 243 -1.09 -2.69 12.05
C PHE A 243 -1.10 -4.22 11.89
N GLU A 244 -2.29 -4.84 11.88
CA GLU A 244 -2.45 -6.28 11.65
C GLU A 244 -1.96 -6.69 10.25
N PHE A 245 -2.33 -5.92 9.22
CA PHE A 245 -1.85 -6.14 7.86
C PHE A 245 -0.33 -5.99 7.78
N ALA A 246 0.21 -4.91 8.37
CA ALA A 246 1.64 -4.64 8.33
C ALA A 246 2.45 -5.74 9.01
N LYS A 247 1.99 -6.20 10.19
CA LYS A 247 2.57 -7.35 10.89
C LYS A 247 2.55 -8.61 10.03
N THR A 248 1.39 -8.94 9.44
CA THR A 248 1.23 -10.14 8.60
C THR A 248 2.22 -10.16 7.44
N ILE A 249 2.44 -9.02 6.76
CA ILE A 249 3.38 -8.93 5.65
C ILE A 249 4.83 -8.89 6.14
N ALA A 250 5.12 -8.17 7.24
CA ALA A 250 6.47 -8.10 7.81
C ALA A 250 6.97 -9.46 8.32
N GLU A 251 6.08 -10.33 8.81
CA GLU A 251 6.39 -11.71 9.23
C GLU A 251 6.87 -12.59 8.08
N LEU A 252 6.51 -12.27 6.82
CA LEU A 252 7.03 -12.95 5.64
C LEU A 252 8.50 -12.62 5.37
N LYS A 253 9.04 -11.55 5.98
CA LYS A 253 10.43 -11.11 5.79
C LYS A 253 10.82 -10.96 4.32
N LEU A 254 9.94 -10.33 3.55
CA LEU A 254 10.20 -10.04 2.14
C LEU A 254 11.48 -9.21 1.98
N THR A 255 12.25 -9.49 0.96
CA THR A 255 13.39 -8.64 0.57
C THR A 255 12.88 -7.30 0.01
N ASP A 256 13.73 -6.27 -0.02
CA ASP A 256 13.37 -4.98 -0.64
C ASP A 256 12.97 -5.15 -2.12
N THR A 257 13.57 -6.11 -2.82
CA THR A 257 13.21 -6.48 -4.20
C THR A 257 11.79 -7.05 -4.28
N GLU A 258 11.47 -8.03 -3.43
CA GLU A 258 10.15 -8.66 -3.38
C GLU A 258 9.06 -7.66 -2.97
N LEU A 259 9.33 -6.82 -1.97
CA LEU A 259 8.39 -5.78 -1.52
C LEU A 259 8.19 -4.72 -2.62
N GLY A 260 9.24 -4.32 -3.33
CA GLY A 260 9.15 -3.43 -4.47
C GLY A 260 8.31 -4.01 -5.61
N LEU A 261 8.54 -5.27 -5.97
CA LEU A 261 7.77 -5.98 -6.99
C LEU A 261 6.31 -6.17 -6.59
N TYR A 262 6.02 -6.53 -5.34
CA TYR A 262 4.65 -6.61 -4.83
C TYR A 262 3.96 -5.25 -4.82
N SER A 263 4.67 -4.17 -4.45
CA SER A 263 4.17 -2.80 -4.53
C SER A 263 3.81 -2.40 -5.96
N ALA A 264 4.65 -2.76 -6.95
CA ALA A 264 4.35 -2.52 -8.36
C ALA A 264 3.15 -3.35 -8.84
N LEU A 265 3.01 -4.60 -8.38
CA LEU A 265 1.88 -5.46 -8.71
C LEU A 265 0.54 -4.90 -8.18
N VAL A 266 0.54 -4.37 -6.95
CA VAL A 266 -0.63 -3.72 -6.32
C VAL A 266 -0.98 -2.39 -7.00
N LEU A 267 0.03 -1.63 -7.45
CA LEU A 267 -0.18 -0.40 -8.21
C LEU A 267 -0.84 -0.68 -9.58
N LEU A 268 -0.38 -1.71 -10.29
CA LEU A 268 -0.74 -2.00 -11.68
C LEU A 268 -2.02 -2.83 -11.83
N GLN A 269 -3.09 -2.45 -11.14
CA GLN A 269 -4.35 -3.19 -11.20
C GLN A 269 -5.23 -2.71 -12.35
N ALA A 270 -5.51 -3.58 -13.32
CA ALA A 270 -6.30 -3.24 -14.51
C ALA A 270 -7.82 -3.20 -14.24
N ASP A 271 -8.28 -3.60 -13.05
CA ASP A 271 -9.67 -3.60 -12.63
C ASP A 271 -10.12 -2.29 -11.95
N ARG A 272 -9.26 -1.26 -11.92
CA ARG A 272 -9.61 0.03 -11.32
C ARG A 272 -10.67 0.76 -12.17
N PRO A 273 -11.74 1.28 -11.56
CA PRO A 273 -12.75 2.06 -12.28
C PRO A 273 -12.14 3.31 -12.95
N GLY A 274 -12.51 3.55 -14.20
CA GLY A 274 -12.07 4.72 -14.98
C GLY A 274 -10.85 4.48 -15.88
N LEU A 275 -10.21 3.30 -15.82
CA LEU A 275 -9.11 2.96 -16.71
C LEU A 275 -9.57 2.76 -18.17
N ARG A 276 -8.72 3.20 -19.10
CA ARG A 276 -8.90 3.05 -20.56
C ARG A 276 -7.94 2.00 -21.13
N GLY A 277 -6.64 2.11 -20.83
CA GLY A 277 -5.59 1.19 -21.32
C GLY A 277 -5.43 -0.09 -20.50
N THR A 278 -6.52 -0.81 -20.24
CA THR A 278 -6.50 -1.96 -19.30
C THR A 278 -5.64 -3.13 -19.80
N GLU A 279 -5.52 -3.32 -21.11
CA GLU A 279 -4.73 -4.40 -21.70
C GLU A 279 -3.23 -4.20 -21.47
N GLU A 280 -2.70 -3.01 -21.73
CA GLU A 280 -1.29 -2.68 -21.51
C GLU A 280 -0.93 -2.71 -20.01
N ILE A 281 -1.84 -2.26 -19.16
CA ILE A 281 -1.68 -2.33 -17.70
C ILE A 281 -1.62 -3.78 -17.24
N ALA A 282 -2.54 -4.63 -17.72
CA ALA A 282 -2.55 -6.06 -17.39
C ALA A 282 -1.28 -6.78 -17.86
N LYS A 283 -0.79 -6.48 -19.07
CA LYS A 283 0.47 -7.03 -19.59
C LYS A 283 1.67 -6.67 -18.71
N LEU A 284 1.76 -5.40 -18.28
CA LEU A 284 2.83 -4.97 -17.39
C LEU A 284 2.69 -5.61 -16.00
N ASN A 285 1.47 -5.69 -15.47
CA ASN A 285 1.18 -6.37 -14.21
C ASN A 285 1.63 -7.83 -14.23
N GLU A 286 1.30 -8.56 -15.29
CA GLU A 286 1.69 -9.96 -15.45
C GLU A 286 3.22 -10.13 -15.52
N ALA A 287 3.92 -9.23 -16.21
CA ALA A 287 5.38 -9.21 -16.24
C ALA A 287 5.98 -9.00 -14.85
N VAL A 288 5.46 -8.05 -14.08
CA VAL A 288 5.85 -7.82 -12.68
C VAL A 288 5.55 -9.03 -11.80
N GLY A 289 4.39 -9.67 -11.98
CA GLY A 289 4.00 -10.88 -11.25
C GLY A 289 4.94 -12.06 -11.52
N ARG A 290 5.35 -12.26 -12.78
CA ARG A 290 6.37 -13.27 -13.13
C ARG A 290 7.71 -12.98 -12.47
N SER A 291 8.16 -11.71 -12.49
CA SER A 291 9.38 -11.30 -11.77
C SER A 291 9.28 -11.55 -10.27
N LEU A 292 8.14 -11.21 -9.65
CA LEU A 292 7.91 -11.44 -8.22
C LEU A 292 7.96 -12.92 -7.89
N CYS A 293 7.29 -13.76 -8.68
CA CYS A 293 7.31 -15.22 -8.51
C CYS A 293 8.74 -15.77 -8.57
N LEU A 294 9.54 -15.34 -9.55
CA LEU A 294 10.93 -15.77 -9.70
C LEU A 294 11.82 -15.35 -8.51
N GLU A 295 11.64 -14.14 -7.99
CA GLU A 295 12.39 -13.68 -6.80
C GLU A 295 11.96 -14.44 -5.54
N LEU A 296 10.65 -14.61 -5.34
CA LEU A 296 10.12 -15.37 -4.20
C LEU A 296 10.56 -16.83 -4.22
N ASP A 297 10.65 -17.46 -5.39
CA ASP A 297 11.12 -18.83 -5.50
C ASP A 297 12.55 -18.96 -4.98
N LYS A 298 13.41 -17.94 -5.14
CA LYS A 298 14.81 -17.96 -4.67
C LYS A 298 14.92 -17.94 -3.14
N THR A 299 14.01 -17.26 -2.46
CA THR A 299 14.09 -16.91 -1.03
C THR A 299 13.06 -17.64 -0.16
N HIS A 300 11.88 -17.99 -0.70
CA HIS A 300 10.73 -18.58 -0.01
C HIS A 300 10.32 -19.93 -0.62
N ARG A 301 11.27 -20.88 -0.64
CA ARG A 301 11.09 -22.22 -1.24
C ARG A 301 9.98 -23.07 -0.59
N TYR A 302 9.53 -22.71 0.61
CA TYR A 302 8.56 -23.47 1.38
C TYR A 302 7.22 -22.71 1.45
N PRO A 303 6.09 -23.40 1.32
CA PRO A 303 4.76 -22.80 1.48
C PRO A 303 4.57 -22.16 2.86
N VAL A 304 3.73 -21.13 2.91
CA VAL A 304 3.32 -20.45 4.16
C VAL A 304 2.45 -21.37 5.01
N LYS A 305 1.53 -22.11 4.38
CA LYS A 305 0.62 -23.07 5.03
C LYS A 305 0.07 -24.07 4.01
N GLY A 306 0.24 -25.37 4.27
CA GLY A 306 -0.17 -26.41 3.32
C GLY A 306 0.56 -26.22 1.98
N ASP A 307 -0.19 -26.09 0.89
CA ASP A 307 0.35 -25.86 -0.46
C ASP A 307 0.32 -24.37 -0.87
N ILE A 308 0.03 -23.44 0.05
CA ILE A 308 -0.07 -22.01 -0.26
C ILE A 308 1.33 -21.40 -0.31
N THR A 309 1.80 -21.06 -1.51
CA THR A 309 3.06 -20.33 -1.72
C THR A 309 2.98 -18.89 -1.20
N VAL A 310 4.13 -18.25 -0.95
CA VAL A 310 4.17 -16.83 -0.57
C VAL A 310 3.53 -15.95 -1.65
N TYR A 311 3.76 -16.26 -2.94
CA TYR A 311 3.14 -15.52 -4.04
C TYR A 311 1.60 -15.58 -3.97
N ALA A 312 1.03 -16.77 -3.84
CA ALA A 312 -0.41 -16.94 -3.73
C ALA A 312 -0.98 -16.25 -2.48
N PHE A 313 -0.25 -16.31 -1.36
CA PHE A 313 -0.60 -15.61 -0.13
C PHE A 313 -0.65 -14.09 -0.32
N LEU A 314 0.34 -13.50 -1.01
CA LEU A 314 0.38 -12.07 -1.30
C LEU A 314 -0.80 -11.63 -2.18
N LEU A 315 -1.13 -12.39 -3.24
CA LEU A 315 -2.30 -12.09 -4.07
C LEU A 315 -3.59 -12.10 -3.24
N ALA A 316 -3.74 -13.06 -2.33
CA ALA A 316 -4.89 -13.17 -1.45
C ALA A 316 -5.02 -11.99 -0.45
N LYS A 317 -3.95 -11.20 -0.25
CA LYS A 317 -3.96 -10.01 0.61
C LYS A 317 -4.35 -8.72 -0.12
N MET A 318 -4.40 -8.71 -1.45
CA MET A 318 -4.77 -7.52 -2.22
C MET A 318 -6.19 -6.99 -1.93
N PRO A 319 -7.23 -7.83 -1.74
CA PRO A 319 -8.56 -7.34 -1.35
C PRO A 319 -8.55 -6.60 0.00
N ALA A 320 -7.75 -7.06 0.97
CA ALA A 320 -7.63 -6.40 2.26
C ALA A 320 -7.00 -4.99 2.14
N LEU A 321 -6.06 -4.78 1.21
CA LEU A 321 -5.54 -3.43 0.92
C LEU A 321 -6.62 -2.48 0.38
N ARG A 322 -7.52 -2.99 -0.47
CA ARG A 322 -8.66 -2.22 -0.99
C ARG A 322 -9.62 -1.84 0.15
N GLU A 323 -9.90 -2.78 1.05
CA GLU A 323 -10.71 -2.53 2.25
C GLU A 323 -10.09 -1.47 3.17
N LEU A 324 -8.77 -1.54 3.40
CA LEU A 324 -8.03 -0.54 4.16
C LEU A 324 -8.13 0.85 3.53
N SER A 325 -8.06 0.93 2.19
CA SER A 325 -8.20 2.21 1.48
C SER A 325 -9.61 2.80 1.63
N MET A 326 -10.66 1.97 1.56
CA MET A 326 -12.03 2.43 1.81
C MET A 326 -12.20 2.92 3.25
N LEU A 327 -11.63 2.20 4.22
CA LEU A 327 -11.71 2.55 5.63
C LEU A 327 -10.95 3.85 5.94
N HIS A 328 -9.80 4.08 5.29
CA HIS A 328 -9.07 5.34 5.34
C HIS A 328 -9.91 6.51 4.83
N GLN A 329 -10.61 6.34 3.69
CA GLN A 329 -11.48 7.38 3.16
C GLN A 329 -12.62 7.75 4.12
N GLU A 330 -13.22 6.75 4.76
CA GLU A 330 -14.26 6.98 5.77
C GLU A 330 -13.70 7.72 7.00
N ALA A 331 -12.55 7.27 7.51
CA ALA A 331 -11.88 7.91 8.64
C ALA A 331 -11.51 9.37 8.33
N LEU A 332 -10.90 9.62 7.17
CA LEU A 332 -10.52 10.96 6.71
C LEU A 332 -11.73 11.89 6.58
N SER A 333 -12.84 11.38 6.04
CA SER A 333 -14.09 12.14 5.93
C SER A 333 -14.66 12.52 7.30
N LYS A 334 -14.60 11.62 8.29
CA LYS A 334 -15.03 11.91 9.66
C LYS A 334 -14.10 12.91 10.34
N PHE A 335 -12.79 12.71 10.23
CA PHE A 335 -11.78 13.58 10.80
C PHE A 335 -11.90 15.01 10.26
N LYS A 336 -12.07 15.19 8.94
CA LYS A 336 -12.28 16.51 8.33
C LYS A 336 -13.55 17.21 8.83
N ARG A 337 -14.64 16.46 9.07
CA ARG A 337 -15.88 17.02 9.65
C ARG A 337 -15.69 17.45 11.10
N ALA A 338 -14.91 16.69 11.88
CA ALA A 338 -14.62 17.02 13.28
C ALA A 338 -13.67 18.22 13.41
N ALA A 339 -12.70 18.34 12.49
CA ALA A 339 -11.69 19.38 12.48
C ALA A 339 -11.68 20.18 11.15
N PRO A 340 -12.74 20.95 10.84
CA PRO A 340 -12.89 21.61 9.54
C PRO A 340 -11.83 22.70 9.29
N HIS A 341 -11.26 23.24 10.36
CA HIS A 341 -10.24 24.27 10.33
C HIS A 341 -8.86 23.77 9.86
N LEU A 342 -8.61 22.45 9.92
CA LEU A 342 -7.35 21.87 9.46
C LEU A 342 -7.25 21.92 7.94
N GLN A 343 -6.08 22.35 7.44
CA GLN A 343 -5.78 22.48 6.02
C GLN A 343 -4.81 21.39 5.60
N PHE A 344 -5.30 20.45 4.78
CA PHE A 344 -4.46 19.43 4.16
C PHE A 344 -3.66 20.02 2.99
N SER A 345 -2.60 19.34 2.57
CA SER A 345 -1.86 19.73 1.38
C SER A 345 -2.70 19.54 0.12
N ASP A 346 -2.41 20.28 -0.95
CA ASP A 346 -3.12 20.14 -2.22
C ASP A 346 -3.01 18.73 -2.81
N LEU A 347 -1.83 18.12 -2.69
CA LEU A 347 -1.64 16.73 -3.13
C LEU A 347 -2.51 15.74 -2.35
N HIS A 348 -2.61 15.89 -1.03
CA HIS A 348 -3.43 15.01 -0.20
C HIS A 348 -4.92 15.13 -0.58
N LYS A 349 -5.38 16.36 -0.78
CA LYS A 349 -6.74 16.65 -1.24
C LYS A 349 -7.03 16.06 -2.63
N GLU A 350 -6.09 16.20 -3.56
CA GLU A 350 -6.24 15.67 -4.92
C GLU A 350 -6.29 14.14 -4.95
N ILE A 351 -5.40 13.48 -4.20
CA ILE A 351 -5.29 12.02 -4.20
C ILE A 351 -6.49 11.37 -3.51
N PHE A 352 -6.96 11.95 -2.41
CA PHE A 352 -8.05 11.37 -1.63
C PHE A 352 -9.41 12.03 -1.82
N ASN A 353 -9.52 13.01 -2.72
CA ASN A 353 -10.75 13.75 -3.01
C ASN A 353 -11.41 14.36 -1.75
N VAL A 354 -10.59 14.97 -0.88
CA VAL A 354 -11.04 15.48 0.44
C VAL A 354 -12.05 16.62 0.35
N ASP A 355 -12.02 17.39 -0.74
CA ASP A 355 -12.89 18.56 -0.97
C ASP A 355 -14.05 18.28 -1.95
N SER A 356 -14.18 17.04 -2.44
CA SER A 356 -15.15 16.65 -3.48
C SER A 356 -16.52 16.26 -2.95
#